data_AF-A0A1H9XIY4-F1
#
_entry.id   AF-A0A1H9XIY4-F1
#
_cell.length_a   1.000
_cell.length_b   1.000
_cell.length_c   1.000
_cell.angle_alpha   90.00
_cell.angle_beta   90.00
_cell.angle_gamma   90.00
#
_symmetry.space_group_name_H-M   'P 1'
#
loop_
_entity.id
_entity.type
_entity.pdbx_description
1 polymer ?
#
loop_
_entity_poly.entity_id
_entity_poly.type
_entity_poly.pdbx_seq_one_letter_code
_entity_poly.pdbx_strand_id
1 'polypeptide(L)' 'MKKDTKLGLFLSLFVLIGFPVVFVVISLLTGQWDTFIIGFPASSAAGIMGVWIAIRQIKKERKGD' A
#
# COMPACT_ATOMS: atom_id res chain seq x y z
N MET A 1 -11.30 17.07 0.50
CA MET A 1 -11.07 15.73 -0.08
C MET A 1 -12.39 14.99 -0.06
N LYS A 2 -12.78 14.41 -1.18
CA LYS A 2 -13.96 13.54 -1.23
C LYS A 2 -13.74 12.34 -0.29
N LYS A 3 -14.82 11.83 0.33
CA LYS A 3 -14.75 10.69 1.27
C LYS A 3 -14.06 9.48 0.62
N ASP A 4 -14.31 9.27 -0.67
CA ASP A 4 -13.75 8.17 -1.46
C ASP A 4 -12.22 8.28 -1.62
N THR A 5 -11.71 9.48 -1.84
CA THR A 5 -10.26 9.75 -1.98
C THR A 5 -9.51 9.52 -0.66
N LYS A 6 -10.14 9.87 0.49
CA LYS A 6 -9.58 9.61 1.82
C LYS A 6 -9.56 8.11 2.15
N LEU A 7 -10.63 7.39 1.80
CA LEU A 7 -10.70 5.93 1.97
C LEU A 7 -9.68 5.22 1.09
N GLY A 8 -9.56 5.60 -0.19
CA GLY A 8 -8.58 5.02 -1.11
C GLY A 8 -7.14 5.20 -0.63
N LEU A 9 -6.80 6.37 -0.08
CA LEU A 9 -5.47 6.62 0.49
C LEU A 9 -5.23 5.80 1.76
N PHE A 10 -6.24 5.66 2.63
CA PHE A 10 -6.16 4.81 3.83
C PHE A 10 -5.95 3.34 3.47
N LEU A 11 -6.74 2.78 2.54
CA LEU A 11 -6.55 1.40 2.08
C LEU A 11 -5.18 1.20 1.44
N SER A 12 -4.70 2.16 0.65
CA SER A 12 -3.39 2.06 0.01
C SER A 12 -2.25 2.04 1.02
N LEU A 13 -2.29 2.89 2.06
CA LEU A 13 -1.32 2.84 3.16
C LEU A 13 -1.44 1.55 3.97
N PHE A 14 -2.67 1.10 4.22
CA PHE A 14 -2.92 -0.15 4.94
C PHE A 14 -2.32 -1.33 4.19
N VAL A 15 -2.45 -1.41 2.86
CA VAL A 15 -1.82 -2.45 2.05
C VAL A 15 -0.29 -2.29 2.05
N LEU A 16 0.21 -1.05 1.90
CA LEU A 16 1.64 -0.77 1.84
C LEU A 16 2.40 -1.17 3.12
N ILE A 17 1.76 -1.11 4.28
CA ILE A 17 2.39 -1.44 5.57
C ILE A 17 1.92 -2.80 6.09
N GLY A 18 0.62 -3.08 5.99
CA GLY A 18 -0.02 -4.29 6.52
C GLY A 18 0.44 -5.56 5.82
N PHE A 19 0.53 -5.57 4.47
CA PHE A 19 1.00 -6.77 3.76
C PHE A 19 2.46 -7.11 4.10
N PRO A 20 3.41 -6.16 4.06
CA PRO A 20 4.77 -6.44 4.50
C PRO A 20 4.87 -6.98 5.93
N VAL A 21 4.11 -6.43 6.88
CA VAL A 21 4.08 -6.92 8.25
C VAL A 21 3.58 -8.37 8.32
N VAL A 22 2.52 -8.70 7.58
CA VAL A 22 2.01 -10.09 7.50
C VAL A 22 3.06 -11.02 6.89
N PHE A 23 3.72 -10.62 5.80
CA PHE A 23 4.80 -11.43 5.21
C PHE A 23 5.96 -11.64 6.18
N VAL A 24 6.37 -10.64 6.96
CA VAL A 24 7.41 -10.78 7.99
C VAL A 24 6.97 -11.78 9.07
N VAL A 25 5.74 -11.67 9.59
CA VAL A 25 5.23 -12.58 10.61
C VAL A 25 5.21 -14.02 10.08
N ILE A 26 4.74 -14.23 8.85
CA ILE A 26 4.74 -15.56 8.21
C ILE A 26 6.16 -16.09 8.03
N SER A 27 7.10 -15.27 7.56
CA SER A 27 8.50 -15.69 7.39
C SER A 27 9.19 -16.01 8.72
N LEU A 28 8.86 -15.29 9.79
CA LEU A 28 9.36 -15.61 11.13
C LEU A 28 8.80 -16.94 11.66
N LEU A 29 7.53 -17.24 11.41
CA LEU A 29 6.89 -18.48 11.85
C LEU A 29 7.32 -19.70 11.03
N THR A 30 7.53 -19.54 9.72
CA THR A 30 7.85 -20.64 8.80
C THR A 30 9.34 -20.81 8.56
N GLY A 31 10.16 -19.81 8.93
CA GLY A 31 11.59 -19.75 8.58
C GLY A 31 11.86 -19.48 7.09
N GLN A 32 10.82 -19.37 6.26
CA GLN A 32 10.93 -19.19 4.81
C GLN A 32 10.97 -17.69 4.47
N TRP A 33 12.19 -17.17 4.35
CA TRP A 33 12.42 -15.77 3.97
C TRP A 33 12.17 -15.51 2.48
N ASP A 34 12.16 -16.54 1.64
CA ASP A 34 11.83 -16.43 0.22
C ASP A 34 10.41 -15.87 0.01
N THR A 35 9.47 -16.23 0.88
CA THR A 35 8.10 -15.72 0.85
C THR A 35 8.07 -14.20 1.07
N PHE A 36 8.92 -13.70 1.97
CA PHE A 36 9.08 -12.26 2.17
C PHE A 36 9.82 -11.62 1.00
N ILE A 37 10.96 -12.16 0.56
CA ILE A 37 11.79 -11.55 -0.49
C ILE A 37 11.05 -11.45 -1.84
N ILE A 38 10.21 -12.45 -2.17
CA ILE A 38 9.44 -12.46 -3.42
C ILE A 38 8.13 -11.68 -3.27
N GLY A 39 7.42 -11.84 -2.14
CA GLY A 39 6.11 -11.21 -1.91
C GLY A 39 6.19 -9.72 -1.55
N PHE A 40 7.27 -9.30 -0.90
CA PHE A 40 7.50 -7.92 -0.48
C PHE A 40 7.54 -6.91 -1.63
N PRO A 41 8.34 -7.10 -2.71
CA PRO A 41 8.38 -6.14 -3.81
C PRO A 41 7.03 -6.02 -4.53
N ALA A 42 6.29 -7.12 -4.71
CA ALA A 42 4.98 -7.11 -5.33
C ALA A 42 3.94 -6.33 -4.50
N SER A 43 3.85 -6.62 -3.19
CA SER A 43 2.90 -5.92 -2.31
C SER A 43 3.27 -4.44 -2.10
N SER A 44 4.57 -4.14 -1.98
CA SER A 44 5.08 -2.77 -1.87
C SER A 44 4.78 -1.97 -3.13
N ALA A 45 4.98 -2.54 -4.31
CA ALA A 45 4.65 -1.90 -5.58
C ALA A 45 3.15 -1.58 -5.68
N ALA A 46 2.27 -2.51 -5.28
CA ALA A 46 0.83 -2.28 -5.26
C ALA A 46 0.43 -1.15 -4.30
N GLY A 47 0.97 -1.14 -3.08
CA GLY A 47 0.73 -0.08 -2.09
C GLY A 47 1.23 1.28 -2.57
N ILE A 48 2.44 1.36 -3.13
CA ILE A 48 3.03 2.60 -3.67
C ILE A 48 2.19 3.13 -4.83
N MET A 49 1.76 2.25 -5.75
CA MET A 49 0.89 2.62 -6.87
C MET A 49 -0.45 3.19 -6.38
N GLY A 50 -1.08 2.56 -5.40
CA GLY A 50 -2.32 3.05 -4.79
C GLY A 50 -2.15 4.43 -4.14
N VAL A 51 -1.09 4.61 -3.37
CA VAL A 51 -0.75 5.91 -2.74
C VAL A 51 -0.50 6.98 -3.81
N TRP A 52 0.23 6.65 -4.87
CA TRP A 52 0.54 7.60 -5.95
C TRP A 52 -0.71 8.04 -6.72
N ILE A 53 -1.62 7.10 -7.03
CA ILE A 53 -2.91 7.42 -7.66
C ILE A 53 -3.73 8.32 -6.73
N ALA A 54 -3.80 8.00 -5.45
CA ALA A 54 -4.54 8.80 -4.48
C ALA A 54 -3.96 10.23 -4.37
N ILE A 55 -2.63 10.38 -4.29
CA ILE A 55 -1.96 11.70 -4.29
C ILE A 55 -2.27 12.49 -5.56
N ARG A 56 -2.26 11.84 -6.73
CA ARG A 56 -2.63 12.48 -8.00
C ARG A 56 -4.08 12.97 -8.00
N GLN A 57 -5.01 12.17 -7.48
CA GLN A 57 -6.41 12.57 -7.35
C GLN A 57 -6.56 13.77 -6.41
N ILE A 58 -5.86 13.78 -5.28
CA ILE A 58 -5.88 14.90 -4.31
C ILE A 58 -5.34 16.19 -4.94
N LYS A 59 -4.24 16.08 -5.71
CA LYS A 59 -3.66 17.22 -6.42
C LYS A 59 -4.58 17.76 -7.51
N LYS A 60 -5.35 16.87 -8.17
CA LYS A 60 -6.36 17.25 -9.17
C LYS A 60 -7.57 17.91 -8.51
N GLU A 61 -8.06 17.38 -7.39
CA GLU A 61 -9.13 18.00 -6.59
C GLU A 61 -8.74 19.42 -6.15
N ARG A 62 -7.51 19.62 -5.66
CA ARG A 62 -7.05 20.95 -5.21
C ARG A 62 -6.74 21.97 -6.30
N LYS A 63 -6.58 21.55 -7.56
CA LYS A 63 -6.35 22.45 -8.72
C LYS A 63 -7.64 22.77 -9.49
N GLY A 64 -8.73 22.06 -9.19
CA GLY A 64 -10.04 22.25 -9.81
C GLY A 64 -11.01 23.07 -8.96
N ASP A 65 -10.60 23.48 -7.76
CA ASP A 65 -11.16 24.60 -6.97
C ASP A 65 -10.27 25.84 -7.19
#